data_AF-A0A8T3LU29-F1
#
_entry.id   AF-A0A8T3LU29-F1
#
_cell.length_a   1.000
_cell.length_b   1.000
_cell.length_c   1.000
_cell.angle_alpha   90.00
_cell.angle_beta   90.00
_cell.angle_gamma   90.00
#
_symmetry.space_group_name_H-M   'P 1'
#
loop_
_entity.id
_entity.type
_entity.pdbx_description
1 polymer ?
#
loop_
_entity_poly.entity_id
_entity_poly.type
_entity_poly.pdbx_seq_one_letter_code
_entity_poly.pdbx_strand_id
1 'polypeptide(L)'
;MRIAAGRAMLACLAVAGALALAWSVPLLAPVIVWPLLFFVPGWGLLAVLRPRIDGAGRLGLAIIVSVATSTHLVYWLSHLAGGYDRGVIFVVAALLALPLPWAASRARGRPRPGALRASRPAMLVAGLAAAVVGGTLGLGIWRVTPDGVT
;
A
#
# COMPACT_ATOMS: atom_id res chain seq x y z
N MET A 1 3.15 -8.79 -26.56
CA MET A 1 4.12 -8.49 -25.47
C MET A 1 4.25 -7.00 -25.15
N ARG A 2 4.37 -6.08 -26.13
CA ARG A 2 4.59 -4.63 -25.86
C ARG A 2 3.58 -3.95 -24.91
N ILE A 3 2.29 -4.31 -25.00
CA ILE A 3 1.23 -3.72 -24.14
C ILE A 3 1.37 -4.16 -22.68
N ALA A 4 1.77 -5.42 -22.43
CA ALA A 4 1.95 -5.93 -21.07
C ALA A 4 3.18 -5.31 -20.40
N ALA A 5 4.28 -5.18 -21.14
CA ALA A 5 5.49 -4.48 -20.68
C ALA A 5 5.22 -3.00 -20.38
N GLY A 6 4.47 -2.31 -21.24
CA GLY A 6 4.09 -0.90 -21.01
C GLY A 6 3.25 -0.70 -19.74
N ARG A 7 2.29 -1.60 -19.46
CA ARG A 7 1.48 -1.55 -18.23
C ARG A 7 2.30 -1.80 -16.97
N ALA A 8 3.20 -2.81 -17.01
CA ALA A 8 4.10 -3.09 -15.91
C ALA A 8 5.02 -1.90 -15.63
N MET A 9 5.58 -1.30 -16.67
CA MET A 9 6.43 -0.10 -16.58
C MET A 9 5.67 1.07 -15.95
N LEU A 10 4.45 1.36 -16.43
CA LEU A 10 3.61 2.42 -15.85
C LEU A 10 3.27 2.17 -14.38
N ALA A 11 3.01 0.92 -14.01
CA ALA A 11 2.77 0.56 -12.61
C ALA A 11 4.04 0.74 -11.76
N CYS A 12 5.21 0.34 -12.25
CA CYS A 12 6.49 0.59 -11.59
C CYS A 12 6.71 2.10 -11.39
N LEU A 13 6.51 2.90 -12.43
CA LEU A 13 6.68 4.36 -12.38
C LEU A 13 5.67 5.01 -11.43
N ALA A 14 4.42 4.54 -11.42
CA ALA A 14 3.40 5.05 -10.51
C ALA A 14 3.72 4.73 -9.04
N VAL A 15 4.16 3.49 -8.75
CA VAL A 15 4.59 3.09 -7.40
C VAL A 15 5.82 3.89 -6.97
N ALA A 16 6.85 3.95 -7.82
CA ALA A 16 8.07 4.70 -7.54
C ALA A 16 7.79 6.18 -7.31
N GLY A 17 6.97 6.81 -8.16
CA GLY A 17 6.56 8.20 -8.04
C GLY A 17 5.75 8.45 -6.76
N ALA A 18 4.82 7.55 -6.41
CA ALA A 18 4.04 7.66 -5.18
C ALA A 18 4.92 7.55 -3.93
N LEU A 19 5.85 6.59 -3.90
CA LEU A 19 6.81 6.45 -2.80
C LEU A 19 7.75 7.66 -2.71
N ALA A 20 8.27 8.17 -3.83
CA ALA A 20 9.09 9.38 -3.84
C ALA A 20 8.32 10.60 -3.31
N LEU A 21 7.03 10.73 -3.66
CA LEU A 21 6.17 11.79 -3.17
C LEU A 21 5.89 11.66 -1.67
N ALA A 22 5.61 10.45 -1.19
CA ALA A 22 5.44 10.15 0.23
C ALA A 22 6.73 10.37 1.06
N TRP A 23 7.89 10.16 0.44
CA TRP A 23 9.18 10.47 1.05
C TRP A 23 9.38 11.98 1.20
N SER A 24 8.99 12.74 0.18
CA SER A 24 9.16 14.20 0.16
C SER A 24 8.14 14.93 1.03
N VAL A 25 6.91 14.41 1.11
CA VAL A 25 5.81 15.00 1.87
C VAL A 25 5.31 13.98 2.90
N PRO A 26 5.79 14.02 4.16
CA PRO A 26 5.46 13.01 5.18
C PRO A 26 3.95 12.80 5.40
N LEU A 27 3.14 13.85 5.25
CA LEU A 27 1.67 13.77 5.36
C LEU A 27 1.02 12.83 4.33
N LEU A 28 1.69 12.57 3.20
CA LEU A 28 1.21 11.64 2.18
C LEU A 28 1.61 10.19 2.47
N ALA A 29 2.53 9.94 3.41
CA ALA A 29 2.98 8.60 3.72
C ALA A 29 1.85 7.67 4.21
N PRO A 30 0.95 8.07 5.12
CA PRO A 30 -0.18 7.21 5.50
C PRO A 30 -1.08 6.87 4.31
N VAL A 31 -1.36 7.84 3.44
CA VAL A 31 -2.26 7.64 2.29
C VAL A 31 -1.66 6.68 1.26
N ILE A 32 -0.34 6.70 1.08
CA ILE A 32 0.35 5.95 0.03
C ILE A 32 0.90 4.62 0.56
N VAL A 33 1.55 4.62 1.71
CA VAL A 33 2.25 3.46 2.26
C VAL A 33 1.29 2.51 2.95
N TRP A 34 0.27 2.99 3.68
CA TRP A 34 -0.63 2.09 4.40
C TRP A 34 -1.40 1.13 3.51
N PRO A 35 -1.96 1.53 2.35
CA PRO A 35 -2.57 0.55 1.45
C PRO A 35 -1.58 -0.53 0.99
N LEU A 36 -0.30 -0.20 0.81
CA LEU A 36 0.73 -1.17 0.45
C LEU A 36 0.98 -2.16 1.60
N LEU A 37 1.04 -1.67 2.84
CA LEU A 37 1.27 -2.51 4.02
C LEU A 37 0.05 -3.37 4.39
N PHE A 38 -1.15 -2.80 4.37
CA PHE A 38 -2.35 -3.41 4.96
C PHE A 38 -3.28 -4.09 3.96
N PHE A 39 -3.00 -4.00 2.66
CA PHE A 39 -3.91 -4.56 1.68
C PHE A 39 -3.23 -5.36 0.58
N VAL A 40 -2.13 -4.86 0.02
CA VAL A 40 -1.50 -5.47 -1.17
C VAL A 40 -1.06 -6.93 -0.95
N PRO A 41 -0.28 -7.29 0.09
CA PRO A 41 0.21 -8.66 0.23
C PRO A 41 -0.91 -9.68 0.45
N GLY A 42 -1.85 -9.38 1.36
CA GLY A 42 -2.97 -10.27 1.63
C GLY A 42 -3.91 -10.37 0.44
N TRP A 43 -4.20 -9.26 -0.25
CA TRP A 43 -5.04 -9.31 -1.45
C TRP A 43 -4.38 -10.13 -2.57
N GLY A 44 -3.07 -9.97 -2.76
CA GLY A 44 -2.29 -10.78 -3.71
C GLY A 44 -2.37 -12.28 -3.40
N LEU A 45 -2.19 -12.66 -2.13
CA LEU A 45 -2.29 -14.05 -1.70
C LEU A 45 -3.70 -14.62 -1.93
N LEU A 46 -4.75 -13.88 -1.56
CA LEU A 46 -6.12 -14.34 -1.75
C LEU A 46 -6.54 -14.40 -3.21
N ALA A 47 -5.98 -13.55 -4.09
CA ALA A 47 -6.20 -13.63 -5.52
C ALA A 47 -5.64 -14.93 -6.13
N VAL A 48 -4.55 -15.47 -5.56
CA VAL A 48 -3.95 -16.74 -5.97
C VAL A 48 -4.73 -17.93 -5.39
N LEU A 49 -5.01 -17.91 -4.08
CA LEU A 49 -5.66 -19.02 -3.38
C LEU A 49 -7.15 -19.17 -3.71
N ARG A 50 -7.81 -18.08 -4.12
CA ARG A 50 -9.24 -18.04 -4.47
C ARG A 50 -10.15 -18.75 -3.45
N PRO A 51 -10.09 -18.40 -2.15
CA PRO A 51 -10.92 -19.03 -1.14
C PRO A 51 -12.41 -18.80 -1.42
N ARG A 52 -13.24 -19.81 -1.10
CA ARG A 52 -14.70 -19.74 -1.22
C ARG A 52 -15.33 -18.99 -0.03
N ILE A 53 -14.94 -17.73 0.12
CA ILE A 53 -15.50 -16.78 1.10
C ILE A 53 -16.14 -15.60 0.39
N ASP A 54 -17.11 -15.00 1.05
CA ASP A 54 -17.81 -13.82 0.58
C ASP A 54 -16.87 -12.60 0.46
N GLY A 55 -17.38 -11.51 -0.10
CA GLY A 55 -16.58 -10.31 -0.36
C GLY A 55 -16.04 -9.67 0.92
N ALA A 56 -16.86 -9.59 1.97
CA ALA A 56 -16.48 -9.00 3.24
C ALA A 56 -15.44 -9.86 3.97
N GLY A 57 -15.66 -11.18 4.04
CA GLY A 57 -14.68 -12.11 4.62
C GLY A 57 -13.33 -12.07 3.89
N ARG A 58 -13.35 -11.90 2.57
CA ARG A 58 -12.12 -11.77 1.77
C ARG A 58 -11.35 -10.50 2.06
N LEU A 59 -12.06 -9.38 2.21
CA LEU A 59 -11.44 -8.11 2.57
C LEU A 59 -10.81 -8.18 3.97
N GLY A 60 -11.55 -8.69 4.95
CA GLY A 60 -11.05 -8.86 6.32
C GLY A 60 -9.81 -9.76 6.37
N LEU A 61 -9.85 -10.91 5.70
CA LEU A 61 -8.72 -11.83 5.64
C LEU A 61 -7.51 -11.20 4.92
N ALA A 62 -7.73 -10.42 3.86
CA ALA A 62 -6.65 -9.72 3.17
C ALA A 62 -5.94 -8.75 4.13
N ILE A 63 -6.69 -8.02 4.95
CA ILE A 63 -6.11 -7.08 5.90
C ILE A 63 -5.31 -7.82 6.96
N ILE A 64 -5.86 -8.88 7.56
CA ILE A 64 -5.18 -9.66 8.60
C ILE A 64 -3.85 -10.25 8.08
N VAL A 65 -3.89 -10.91 6.92
CA VAL A 65 -2.69 -11.49 6.30
C VAL A 65 -1.67 -10.40 5.97
N SER A 66 -2.15 -9.25 5.50
CA SER A 66 -1.27 -8.13 5.17
C SER A 66 -0.56 -7.59 6.39
N VAL A 67 -1.32 -7.28 7.46
CA VAL A 67 -0.78 -6.81 8.75
C VAL A 67 0.25 -7.80 9.29
N ALA A 68 -0.08 -9.09 9.33
CA ALA A 68 0.85 -10.10 9.82
C ALA A 68 2.14 -10.10 9.01
N THR A 69 2.03 -10.13 7.68
CA THR A 69 3.18 -10.18 6.77
C THR A 69 4.03 -8.90 6.85
N SER A 70 3.39 -7.73 6.82
CA SER A 70 4.08 -6.43 6.87
C SER A 70 4.81 -6.26 8.19
N THR A 71 4.20 -6.60 9.32
CA THR A 71 4.82 -6.46 10.64
C THR A 71 6.05 -7.33 10.78
N HIS A 72 5.98 -8.60 10.37
CA HIS A 72 7.15 -9.49 10.41
C HIS A 72 8.25 -9.01 9.45
N LEU A 73 7.89 -8.54 8.26
CA LEU A 73 8.86 -8.03 7.30
C LEU A 73 9.56 -6.76 7.80
N VAL A 74 8.80 -5.81 8.38
CA VAL A 74 9.37 -4.63 9.03
C VAL A 74 10.27 -5.01 10.18
N TYR A 75 9.85 -5.95 11.04
CA TYR A 75 10.66 -6.43 12.17
C TYR A 75 12.02 -6.97 11.69
N TRP A 76 11.99 -7.92 10.75
CA TRP A 76 13.22 -8.54 10.24
C TRP A 76 14.11 -7.53 9.53
N LEU A 77 13.54 -6.65 8.72
CA LEU A 77 14.33 -5.66 7.99
C LEU A 77 14.92 -4.60 8.92
N SER A 78 14.20 -4.20 9.96
CA SER A 78 14.72 -3.31 11.01
C SER A 78 15.87 -3.97 11.77
N HIS A 79 15.72 -5.26 12.10
CA HIS A 79 16.76 -6.03 12.77
C HIS A 79 18.04 -6.13 11.91
N LEU A 80 17.89 -6.36 10.60
CA LEU A 80 19.01 -6.42 9.67
C LEU A 80 19.65 -5.05 9.41
N ALA A 81 18.86 -3.97 9.43
CA ALA A 81 19.35 -2.60 9.25
C ALA A 81 19.96 -2.00 10.52
N GLY A 82 19.91 -2.71 11.65
CA GLY A 82 20.42 -2.25 12.94
C GLY A 82 19.49 -1.28 13.68
N GLY A 83 18.25 -1.09 13.21
CA GLY A 83 17.28 -0.19 13.83
C GLY A 83 15.99 -0.03 13.02
N TYR A 84 14.97 0.52 13.66
CA TYR A 84 13.73 0.93 12.99
C TYR A 84 13.85 2.39 12.56
N ASP A 85 13.77 2.65 11.25
CA ASP A 85 13.77 3.99 10.72
C ASP A 85 12.78 4.16 9.55
N ARG A 86 12.68 5.39 9.06
CA ARG A 86 11.83 5.71 7.91
C ARG A 86 12.26 4.96 6.64
N GLY A 87 13.57 4.80 6.41
CA GLY A 87 14.11 4.10 5.26
C GLY A 87 13.62 2.66 5.19
N VAL A 88 13.69 1.94 6.31
CA VAL A 88 13.22 0.56 6.44
C VAL A 88 11.76 0.43 6.03
N ILE A 89 10.87 1.32 6.50
CA ILE A 89 9.44 1.29 6.14
C ILE A 89 9.26 1.46 4.63
N PHE A 90 9.98 2.39 4.01
CA PHE A 90 9.87 2.64 2.56
C PHE A 90 10.43 1.48 1.73
N VAL A 91 11.50 0.83 2.18
CA VAL A 91 12.01 -0.38 1.55
C VAL A 91 10.99 -1.51 1.65
N VAL A 92 10.40 -1.73 2.84
CA VAL A 92 9.32 -2.71 3.00
C VAL A 92 8.14 -2.40 2.08
N ALA A 93 7.71 -1.14 2.02
CA ALA A 93 6.62 -0.72 1.13
C ALA A 93 6.94 -1.00 -0.34
N ALA A 94 8.16 -0.74 -0.78
CA ALA A 94 8.62 -1.04 -2.14
C ALA A 94 8.60 -2.55 -2.42
N LEU A 95 9.09 -3.37 -1.48
CA LEU A 95 9.07 -4.84 -1.59
C LEU A 95 7.63 -5.38 -1.69
N LEU A 96 6.73 -4.89 -0.84
CA LEU A 96 5.33 -5.30 -0.84
C LEU A 96 4.57 -4.78 -2.07
N ALA A 97 5.07 -3.75 -2.76
CA ALA A 97 4.48 -3.25 -4.00
C ALA A 97 4.93 -4.02 -5.26
N LEU A 98 5.95 -4.88 -5.19
CA LEU A 98 6.44 -5.69 -6.33
C LEU A 98 5.37 -6.53 -7.05
N PRO A 99 4.34 -7.07 -6.37
CA PRO A 99 3.24 -7.76 -7.06
C PRO A 99 2.39 -6.86 -7.97
N LEU A 100 2.39 -5.53 -7.76
CA LEU A 100 1.54 -4.60 -8.51
C LEU A 100 1.92 -4.50 -10.01
N PRO A 101 3.20 -4.28 -10.39
CA PRO A 101 3.63 -4.36 -11.80
C PRO A 101 3.31 -5.71 -12.46
N TRP A 102 3.50 -6.80 -11.73
CA TRP A 102 3.19 -8.14 -12.23
C TRP A 102 1.69 -8.31 -12.48
N ALA A 103 0.85 -7.89 -11.53
CA ALA A 103 -0.61 -7.88 -11.70
C ALA A 103 -1.05 -6.98 -12.87
N ALA A 104 -0.45 -5.80 -13.01
CA ALA A 104 -0.71 -4.88 -14.12
C ALA A 104 -0.36 -5.49 -15.50
N SER A 105 0.72 -6.28 -15.56
CA SER A 105 1.12 -7.01 -16.78
C SER A 105 0.12 -8.09 -17.19
N ARG A 106 -0.56 -8.70 -16.21
CA ARG A 106 -1.53 -9.79 -16.40
C ARG A 106 -2.98 -9.32 -16.49
N ALA A 107 -3.26 -8.07 -16.17
CA ALA A 107 -4.61 -7.51 -16.17
C ALA A 107 -5.24 -7.60 -17.57
N ARG A 108 -6.31 -8.41 -17.70
CA ARG A 108 -7.13 -8.51 -18.91
C ARG A 108 -8.30 -7.53 -18.82
N GLY A 109 -8.32 -6.54 -19.71
CA GLY A 109 -9.33 -5.49 -19.74
C GLY A 109 -8.77 -4.08 -19.52
N ARG A 110 -9.56 -3.08 -19.92
CA ARG A 110 -9.33 -1.67 -19.56
C ARG A 110 -10.07 -1.37 -18.25
N PRO A 111 -9.52 -0.54 -17.34
CA PRO A 111 -10.28 -0.07 -16.19
C PRO A 111 -11.58 0.57 -16.69
N ARG A 112 -12.72 0.07 -16.19
CA ARG A 112 -14.03 0.57 -16.59
C ARG A 112 -14.29 1.87 -15.80
N PRO A 113 -14.36 3.05 -16.45
CA PRO A 113 -14.57 4.32 -15.74
C PRO A 113 -15.87 4.32 -14.92
N GLY A 114 -16.87 3.57 -15.37
CA GLY A 114 -18.14 3.40 -14.66
C GLY A 114 -17.99 2.73 -13.28
N ALA A 115 -17.01 1.85 -13.09
CA ALA A 115 -16.75 1.24 -11.78
C ALA A 115 -16.25 2.27 -10.77
N LEU A 116 -15.36 3.18 -11.20
CA LEU A 116 -14.88 4.29 -10.36
C LEU A 116 -16.03 5.23 -9.96
N ARG A 117 -16.96 5.51 -10.89
CA ARG A 117 -18.14 6.34 -10.60
C ARG A 117 -19.08 5.67 -9.60
N ALA A 118 -19.32 4.37 -9.74
CA ALA A 118 -20.15 3.60 -8.81
C ALA A 118 -19.54 3.54 -7.39
N SER A 119 -18.22 3.58 -7.28
CA SER A 119 -17.50 3.55 -6.00
C SER A 119 -17.26 4.93 -5.37
N ARG A 120 -17.81 6.02 -5.92
CA ARG A 120 -17.65 7.39 -5.39
C ARG A 120 -17.94 7.52 -3.89
N PRO A 121 -19.03 6.96 -3.33
CA PRO A 121 -19.31 7.08 -1.90
C PRO A 121 -18.20 6.44 -1.06
N ALA A 122 -17.76 5.23 -1.47
CA ALA A 122 -16.68 4.54 -0.80
C ALA A 122 -15.34 5.30 -0.90
N MET A 123 -15.06 5.92 -2.05
CA MET A 123 -13.87 6.76 -2.24
C MET A 123 -13.92 8.02 -1.36
N LEU A 124 -15.09 8.65 -1.21
CA LEU A 124 -15.27 9.79 -0.32
C LEU A 124 -15.05 9.39 1.15
N VAL A 125 -15.65 8.28 1.59
CA VAL A 125 -15.46 7.76 2.96
C VAL A 125 -14.00 7.41 3.21
N ALA A 126 -13.35 6.71 2.27
CA ALA A 126 -11.93 6.37 2.37
C ALA A 126 -11.05 7.63 2.39
N GLY A 127 -11.35 8.63 1.56
CA GLY A 127 -10.63 9.89 1.53
C GLY A 127 -10.79 10.70 2.83
N LEU A 128 -12.00 10.76 3.38
CA LEU A 128 -12.28 11.39 4.68
C LEU A 128 -11.54 10.67 5.81
N ALA A 129 -11.62 9.33 5.86
CA ALA A 129 -10.90 8.55 6.87
C ALA A 129 -9.38 8.77 6.76
N ALA A 130 -8.83 8.77 5.54
CA ALA A 130 -7.42 9.03 5.30
C ALA A 130 -7.01 10.46 5.71
N ALA A 131 -7.84 11.46 5.43
CA ALA A 131 -7.59 12.85 5.83
C ALA A 131 -7.62 13.03 7.35
N VAL A 132 -8.60 12.43 8.04
CA VAL A 132 -8.70 12.46 9.51
C VAL A 132 -7.49 11.76 10.12
N VAL A 133 -7.20 10.52 9.71
CA VAL A 133 -6.08 9.76 10.29
C VAL A 133 -4.74 10.42 9.98
N GLY A 134 -4.51 10.82 8.72
CA GLY A 134 -3.30 11.52 8.32
C GLY A 134 -3.12 12.86 9.03
N GLY A 135 -4.21 13.62 9.21
CA GLY A 135 -4.21 14.85 9.97
C GLY A 135 -3.89 14.63 11.45
N THR A 136 -4.55 13.68 12.10
CA THR A 136 -4.29 13.34 13.50
C THR A 136 -2.86 12.84 13.73
N LEU A 137 -2.34 11.99 12.84
CA LEU A 137 -0.96 11.50 12.91
C LEU A 137 0.05 12.63 12.69
N GLY A 138 -0.18 13.47 11.68
CA GLY A 138 0.69 14.59 11.34
C GLY A 138 0.70 15.70 12.40
N LEU A 139 -0.42 15.89 13.13
CA LEU A 139 -0.54 16.88 14.19
C LEU A 139 -0.15 16.35 15.57
N GLY A 140 -0.31 15.04 15.82
CA GLY A 140 -0.29 14.48 17.17
C GLY A 140 0.85 13.51 17.51
N ILE A 141 1.39 12.76 16.54
CA ILE A 141 2.23 11.57 16.82
C ILE A 141 3.51 11.49 15.95
N TRP A 142 3.82 12.55 15.21
CA TRP A 142 5.06 12.62 14.42
C TRP A 142 5.80 13.91 14.80
N ARG A 143 6.28 14.00 16.04
CA ARG A 143 7.34 14.97 16.32
C ARG A 143 8.63 14.35 15.84
N VAL A 144 9.14 14.86 14.72
CA VAL A 144 10.51 14.56 14.29
C VAL A 144 11.45 15.11 15.35
N THR A 145 11.98 14.24 16.18
CA THR A 145 13.03 14.53 17.15
C THR A 145 14.37 14.08 16.58
N PRO A 146 15.51 14.58 17.08
CA PRO A 146 16.83 14.11 16.66
C PRO A 146 17.02 12.59 16.80
N ASP A 147 16.27 11.97 17.71
CA ASP A 147 16.38 10.54 18.07
C ASP A 147 15.37 9.64 17.30
N GLY A 148 14.45 10.22 16.52
CA GLY A 148 13.45 9.48 15.76
C GLY A 148 12.07 10.13 15.72
N VAL A 149 11.07 9.33 15.37
CA VAL A 149 9.65 9.74 15.32
C VAL A 149 8.97 9.30 16.62
N THR A 150 8.46 10.25 17.41
CA THR A 150 7.61 10.02 18.60
C THR A 150 6.21 10.62 18.44
#